data_AF-A0A9E1YKW3-F1
#
_entry.id   AF-A0A9E1YKW3-F1
#
_cell.length_a   1.000
_cell.length_b   1.000
_cell.length_c   1.000
_cell.angle_alpha   90.00
_cell.angle_beta   90.00
_cell.angle_gamma   90.00
#
_symmetry.space_group_name_H-M   'P 1'
#
loop_
_entity.id
_entity.type
_entity.pdbx_description
1 polymer ?
#
loop_
_entity_poly.entity_id
_entity_poly.type
_entity_poly.pdbx_seq_one_letter_code
_entity_poly.pdbx_strand_id
1 'polypeptide(L)'
;MKIDTIIFDLGGVLVDWNPEYVFLKEFNGDRIKMEWFFNNICTTEWNEEQDKGKLIKIATEERIQLFPEYEKLIRMFYGRWKEMLRGEISETVEILKKLK
;
A
#
# COMPACT_ATOMS: atom_id res chain seq x y z
N MET A 1 -0.15 21.08 -27.48
CA MET A 1 -0.15 21.25 -26.02
C MET A 1 1.26 21.02 -25.52
N LYS A 2 1.83 21.92 -24.71
CA LYS A 2 3.15 21.73 -24.07
C LYS A 2 2.90 21.22 -22.65
N ILE A 3 3.55 20.13 -22.27
CA ILE A 3 3.55 19.62 -20.90
C ILE A 3 4.79 20.19 -20.22
N ASP A 4 4.60 20.88 -19.10
CA ASP A 4 5.68 21.46 -18.29
C ASP A 4 5.77 20.86 -16.88
N THR A 5 4.76 20.08 -16.49
CA THR A 5 4.64 19.50 -15.14
C THR A 5 4.32 18.02 -15.26
N ILE A 6 5.11 17.20 -14.57
CA ILE A 6 4.94 15.75 -14.51
C ILE A 6 5.00 15.36 -13.03
N ILE A 7 3.99 14.63 -12.56
CA ILE A 7 3.90 14.12 -11.19
C ILE A 7 4.04 12.61 -11.26
N PHE A 8 4.95 12.06 -10.46
CA PHE A 8 5.13 10.62 -10.30
C PHE A 8 4.46 10.19 -9.00
N ASP A 9 3.68 9.12 -9.08
CA ASP A 9 3.35 8.34 -7.90
C ASP A 9 4.59 7.56 -7.41
N LEU A 10 4.55 7.06 -6.18
CA LEU A 10 5.66 6.36 -5.55
C LEU A 10 5.54 4.84 -5.69
N GLY A 11 4.51 4.24 -5.11
CA GLY A 11 4.34 2.79 -5.00
C GLY A 11 3.87 2.16 -6.31
N GLY A 12 4.58 1.17 -6.81
CA GLY A 12 4.29 0.57 -8.12
C GLY A 12 4.67 1.44 -9.31
N VAL A 13 5.18 2.66 -9.06
CA VAL A 13 5.69 3.58 -10.10
C VAL A 13 7.18 3.79 -9.96
N LEU A 14 7.69 4.37 -8.87
CA LEU A 14 9.14 4.57 -8.66
C LEU A 14 9.77 3.49 -7.77
N VAL A 15 8.99 2.90 -6.88
CA VAL A 15 9.44 1.89 -5.91
C VAL A 15 8.49 0.70 -5.97
N ASP A 16 9.05 -0.51 -5.93
CA ASP A 16 8.26 -1.74 -5.81
C ASP A 16 7.64 -1.80 -4.42
N TRP A 17 6.37 -1.38 -4.31
CA TRP A 17 5.56 -1.49 -3.11
C TRP A 17 4.53 -2.59 -3.31
N ASN A 18 4.54 -3.59 -2.44
CA ASN A 18 3.57 -4.68 -2.46
C ASN A 18 3.27 -5.21 -1.04
N PRO A 19 2.04 -5.03 -0.53
CA PRO A 19 1.62 -5.57 0.77
C PRO A 19 1.76 -7.09 0.89
N GLU A 20 1.68 -7.84 -0.21
CA GLU A 20 1.81 -9.31 -0.19
C GLU A 20 3.16 -9.79 0.35
N TYR A 21 4.22 -8.98 0.24
CA TYR A 21 5.54 -9.32 0.77
C TYR A 21 5.53 -9.56 2.28
N VAL A 22 4.60 -8.93 2.99
CA VAL A 22 4.35 -9.14 4.42
C VAL A 22 3.23 -10.15 4.61
N PHE A 23 2.07 -9.89 3.99
CA PHE A 23 0.84 -10.57 4.37
C PHE A 23 0.78 -12.03 3.91
N LEU A 24 1.44 -12.41 2.81
CA LEU A 24 1.47 -13.81 2.40
C LEU A 24 2.10 -14.69 3.50
N LYS A 25 3.12 -14.18 4.18
CA LYS A 25 3.73 -14.87 5.33
C LYS A 25 2.79 -14.91 6.54
N GLU A 26 2.11 -13.80 6.85
CA GLU A 26 1.16 -13.75 7.97
C GLU A 26 -0.05 -14.68 7.78
N PHE A 27 -0.43 -14.94 6.53
CA PHE A 27 -1.44 -15.94 6.17
C PHE A 27 -0.88 -17.34 5.94
N ASN A 28 0.37 -17.62 6.33
CA ASN A 28 1.03 -18.93 6.18
C ASN A 28 1.03 -19.46 4.73
N GLY A 29 1.16 -18.56 3.74
CA GLY A 29 1.12 -18.91 2.32
C GLY A 29 -0.29 -19.04 1.72
N ASP A 30 -1.36 -18.84 2.51
CA ASP A 30 -2.74 -18.92 2.05
C ASP A 30 -3.13 -17.66 1.26
N ARG A 31 -2.89 -17.70 -0.06
CA ARG A 31 -3.21 -16.60 -0.98
C ARG A 31 -4.69 -16.26 -1.01
N ILE A 32 -5.57 -17.26 -0.94
CA ILE A 32 -7.02 -17.03 -1.02
C ILE A 32 -7.50 -16.22 0.20
N LYS A 33 -7.01 -16.55 1.41
CA LYS A 33 -7.35 -15.76 2.60
C LYS A 33 -6.74 -14.36 2.58
N MET A 34 -5.51 -14.23 2.10
CA MET A 34 -4.86 -12.93 1.95
C MET A 34 -5.62 -12.03 0.98
N GLU A 35 -5.98 -12.56 -0.20
CA GLU A 35 -6.79 -11.85 -1.20
C GLU A 35 -8.15 -11.48 -0.61
N TRP A 36 -8.81 -12.38 0.12
CA TRP A 36 -10.05 -12.05 0.81
C TRP A 36 -9.87 -10.90 1.81
N PHE A 37 -8.78 -10.88 2.58
CA PHE A 37 -8.49 -9.79 3.51
C PHE A 37 -8.32 -8.45 2.80
N PHE A 38 -7.60 -8.41 1.67
CA PHE A 38 -7.47 -7.19 0.88
C PHE A 38 -8.74 -6.84 0.11
N ASN A 39 -9.61 -7.79 -0.22
CA ASN A 39 -10.87 -7.49 -0.91
C ASN A 39 -12.00 -7.05 0.03
N ASN A 40 -11.91 -7.34 1.34
CA ASN A 40 -13.02 -7.12 2.28
C ASN A 40 -12.65 -6.21 3.47
N ILE A 41 -11.39 -6.19 3.89
CA ILE A 41 -10.96 -5.51 5.12
C ILE A 41 -10.04 -4.34 4.80
N CYS A 42 -8.81 -4.60 4.36
CA CYS A 42 -7.87 -3.54 3.97
C CYS A 42 -7.92 -3.33 2.45
N THR A 43 -9.05 -2.80 1.98
CA THR A 43 -9.29 -2.63 0.53
C THR A 43 -8.46 -1.51 -0.08
N THR A 44 -8.29 -1.57 -1.40
CA THR A 44 -7.64 -0.49 -2.15
C THR A 44 -8.32 0.84 -1.90
N GLU A 45 -9.65 0.90 -1.91
CA GLU A 45 -10.42 2.13 -1.68
C GLU A 45 -10.18 2.68 -0.27
N TRP A 46 -10.01 1.79 0.72
CA TRP A 46 -9.63 2.20 2.07
C TRP A 46 -8.23 2.80 2.10
N ASN A 47 -7.25 2.15 1.44
CA ASN A 47 -5.87 2.64 1.33
C ASN A 47 -5.78 3.99 0.59
N GLU A 48 -6.62 4.20 -0.41
CA GLU A 48 -6.69 5.47 -1.16
C GLU A 48 -7.25 6.63 -0.31
N GLU A 49 -7.99 6.37 0.78
CA GLU A 49 -8.45 7.45 1.65
C GLU A 49 -7.28 8.18 2.30
N GLN A 50 -6.18 7.47 2.60
CA GLN A 50 -5.00 8.08 3.20
C GLN A 50 -4.22 8.91 2.19
N ASP A 51 -4.18 8.49 0.92
CA ASP A 51 -3.63 9.30 -0.18
C ASP A 51 -4.44 10.58 -0.41
N LYS A 52 -5.75 10.56 -0.11
CA LYS A 52 -6.62 11.75 -0.10
C LYS A 52 -6.44 12.62 1.16
N GLY A 53 -5.54 12.26 2.06
CA GLY A 53 -5.18 13.04 3.25
C GLY A 53 -5.85 12.60 4.56
N LYS A 54 -6.59 11.48 4.58
CA LYS A 54 -7.12 10.91 5.84
C LYS A 54 -5.96 10.45 6.73
N LEU A 55 -5.98 10.84 8.00
CA LEU A 55 -4.94 10.42 8.94
C LEU A 55 -4.93 8.90 9.09
N ILE A 56 -3.77 8.28 8.87
CA ILE A 56 -3.54 6.83 9.00
C ILE A 56 -4.09 6.31 10.34
N LYS A 57 -3.81 7.02 11.44
CA LYS A 57 -4.30 6.64 12.78
C LYS A 57 -5.83 6.54 12.83
N ILE A 58 -6.52 7.55 12.30
CA ILE A 58 -7.99 7.57 12.29
C ILE A 58 -8.55 6.44 11.44
N ALA A 59 -8.04 6.30 10.21
CA ALA A 59 -8.50 5.25 9.30
C ALA A 59 -8.22 3.83 9.83
N THR A 60 -7.12 3.65 10.58
CA THR A 60 -6.79 2.38 11.22
C THR A 60 -7.76 2.07 12.35
N GLU A 61 -8.02 3.00 13.27
CA GLU A 61 -8.96 2.76 14.38
C GLU A 61 -10.40 2.53 13.88
N GLU A 62 -10.86 3.30 12.90
CA GLU A 62 -12.17 3.07 12.27
C GLU A 62 -12.26 1.67 11.65
N ARG A 63 -11.19 1.23 10.96
CA ARG A 63 -11.15 -0.10 10.33
C ARG A 63 -11.15 -1.22 11.37
N ILE A 64 -10.46 -1.03 12.49
CA ILE A 64 -10.45 -1.99 13.61
C ILE A 64 -11.83 -2.10 14.27
N GLN A 65 -12.54 -0.99 14.43
CA GLN A 65 -13.91 -1.02 14.98
C GLN A 65 -14.87 -1.83 14.09
N LEU A 66 -14.70 -1.79 12.77
CA LEU A 66 -15.48 -2.60 11.83
C LEU A 66 -15.09 -4.09 11.83
N PHE A 67 -13.79 -4.38 12.02
CA PHE A 67 -13.24 -5.74 11.94
C PHE A 67 -12.32 -6.05 13.12
N PRO A 68 -12.86 -6.13 14.36
CA PRO A 68 -12.04 -6.25 15.57
C PRO A 68 -11.22 -7.55 15.61
N GLU A 69 -11.73 -8.63 15.01
CA GLU A 69 -11.02 -9.91 14.91
C GLU A 69 -9.72 -9.82 14.09
N TYR A 70 -9.60 -8.82 13.22
CA TYR A 70 -8.46 -8.61 12.34
C TYR A 70 -7.56 -7.46 12.81
N GLU A 71 -7.73 -6.97 14.04
CA GLU A 71 -7.01 -5.81 14.57
C GLU A 71 -5.49 -5.88 14.30
N LYS A 72 -4.88 -7.03 14.64
CA LYS A 72 -3.45 -7.24 14.46
C LYS A 72 -3.02 -7.04 13.00
N LEU A 73 -3.78 -7.62 12.07
CA LEU A 73 -3.50 -7.56 10.63
C LEU A 73 -3.73 -6.14 10.08
N ILE A 74 -4.77 -5.44 10.55
CA ILE A 74 -5.03 -4.04 10.15
C ILE A 74 -3.89 -3.14 10.61
N ARG A 75 -3.47 -3.25 11.88
CA ARG A 75 -2.34 -2.46 12.42
C ARG A 75 -1.03 -2.76 11.69
N MET A 76 -0.82 -3.99 11.22
CA MET A 76 0.36 -4.36 10.44
C MET A 76 0.44 -3.63 9.10
N PHE A 77 -0.68 -3.26 8.48
CA PHE A 77 -0.67 -2.67 7.14
C PHE A 77 0.23 -1.43 7.06
N TYR A 78 0.02 -0.46 7.96
CA TYR A 78 0.91 0.70 8.08
C TYR A 78 2.08 0.49 9.05
N GLY A 79 1.92 -0.36 10.07
CA GLY A 79 2.98 -0.64 11.04
C GLY A 79 4.21 -1.32 10.43
N ARG A 80 4.03 -2.09 9.35
CA ARG A 80 5.08 -2.81 8.62
C ARG A 80 5.21 -2.32 7.16
N TRP A 81 4.70 -1.14 6.84
CA TRP A 81 4.71 -0.60 5.48
C TRP A 81 6.10 -0.59 4.83
N LYS A 82 7.16 -0.30 5.61
CA LYS A 82 8.54 -0.32 5.11
C LYS A 82 9.00 -1.70 4.65
N GLU A 83 8.46 -2.78 5.22
CA GLU A 83 8.77 -4.16 4.79
C GLU A 83 8.05 -4.55 3.50
N MET A 84 7.04 -3.76 3.08
CA MET A 84 6.35 -3.91 1.80
C MET A 84 7.08 -3.22 0.65
N LEU A 85 8.08 -2.38 0.96
CA LEU A 85 8.92 -1.74 -0.03
C LEU A 85 10.10 -2.64 -0.39
N ARG A 86 10.34 -2.77 -1.69
CA ARG A 86 11.57 -3.30 -2.26
C ARG A 86 12.32 -2.20 -2.98
N GLY A 87 13.23 -2.57 -3.88
CA GLY A 87 14.08 -1.64 -4.61
C GLY A 87 13.30 -0.71 -5.53
N GLU A 88 14.04 0.18 -6.18
CA GLU A 88 13.49 1.02 -7.23
C GLU A 88 12.97 0.19 -8.42
N ILE A 89 12.00 0.76 -9.12
CA ILE A 89 11.65 0.33 -10.47
C ILE A 89 12.58 1.09 -11.41
N SER A 90 13.69 0.46 -11.80
CA SER A 90 14.79 1.15 -12.47
C SER A 90 14.36 1.85 -13.76
N GLU A 91 13.45 1.26 -14.53
CA GLU A 91 12.98 1.84 -15.80
C GLU A 91 12.30 3.20 -15.63
N THR A 92 11.42 3.33 -14.62
CA THR A 92 10.69 4.58 -14.35
C THR A 92 11.58 5.60 -13.64
N VAL A 93 12.49 5.15 -12.77
CA VAL A 93 13.52 6.01 -12.18
C VAL A 93 14.44 6.61 -13.25
N GLU A 94 14.81 5.85 -14.27
CA GLU A 94 15.58 6.37 -15.40
C GLU A 94 14.80 7.42 -16.22
N ILE A 95 13.48 7.28 -16.34
CA ILE A 95 12.63 8.30 -16.95
C ILE A 95 12.62 9.57 -16.09
N LEU A 96 12.39 9.46 -14.78
CA LEU A 96 12.43 10.59 -13.85
C LEU A 96 13.76 11.35 -13.94
N LYS A 97 14.90 10.65 -14.04
CA LYS A 97 16.22 11.29 -14.18
C LYS A 97 16.37 12.09 -15.47
N LYS A 98 15.69 11.70 -16.56
CA LYS A 98 15.74 12.38 -17.87
C LYS A 98 14.82 13.59 -17.97
N LEU A 99 13.82 13.70 -17.09
CA LEU A 99 12.83 14.78 -17.09
C LEU A 99 13.21 15.96 -16.19
N LYS A 100 14.44 15.95 -15.63
CA LYS A 100 15.01 17.03 -14.83
C LYS A 100 15.27 18.29 -15.65
#